data_AF-A0A7Y9SGI1-F1
#
_entry.id   AF-A0A7Y9SGI1-F1
#
_cell.length_a   1.000
_cell.length_b   1.000
_cell.length_c   1.000
_cell.angle_alpha   90.00
_cell.angle_beta   90.00
_cell.angle_gamma   90.00
#
_symmetry.space_group_name_H-M   'P 1'
#
loop_
_entity.id
_entity.type
_entity.pdbx_description
1 polymer ?
#
loop_
_entity_poly.entity_id
_entity_poly.type
_entity_poly.pdbx_seq_one_letter_code
_entity_poly.pdbx_strand_id
1 'polypeptide(L)'
;MSKKIDSALKDLKKALKKHAEVVGAPAVSLKKSQRASAKVAAAADAYAAAVLAKSGMSNPFTGMETLEDSTIASLAAERDALKKSRTGPIDIAS
;
A
#
# COMPACT_ATOMS: atom_id res chain seq x y z
N MET A 1 -7.78 23.33 -17.69
CA MET A 1 -7.30 21.94 -17.52
C MET A 1 -6.02 21.97 -16.69
N SER A 2 -6.05 21.43 -15.46
CA SER A 2 -4.86 21.40 -14.60
C SER A 2 -3.93 20.31 -15.09
N LYS A 3 -3.00 20.66 -16.01
CA LYS A 3 -2.04 19.71 -16.62
C LYS A 3 -1.35 18.80 -15.59
N LYS A 4 -1.15 19.29 -14.36
CA LYS A 4 -0.57 18.52 -13.24
C LYS A 4 -1.51 17.44 -12.69
N ILE A 5 -2.79 17.76 -12.50
CA ILE A 5 -3.79 16.79 -12.03
C ILE A 5 -4.05 15.75 -13.13
N ASP A 6 -4.17 16.19 -14.38
CA ASP A 6 -4.40 15.29 -15.52
C ASP A 6 -3.23 14.30 -15.70
N SER A 7 -1.99 14.77 -15.53
CA SER A 7 -0.80 13.91 -15.54
C SER A 7 -0.79 12.93 -14.37
N ALA A 8 -1.01 13.42 -13.14
CA ALA A 8 -1.04 12.57 -11.95
C ALA A 8 -2.15 11.51 -12.02
N LEU A 9 -3.32 11.87 -12.55
CA LEU A 9 -4.42 10.94 -12.79
C LEU A 9 -4.07 9.86 -13.81
N LYS A 10 -3.36 10.22 -14.88
CA LYS A 10 -2.87 9.27 -15.87
C LYS A 10 -1.88 8.27 -15.25
N ASP A 11 -0.97 8.77 -14.42
CA ASP A 11 0.03 7.94 -13.74
C ASP A 11 -0.62 7.01 -12.71
N LEU A 12 -1.60 7.50 -11.95
CA LEU A 12 -2.38 6.69 -11.02
C LEU A 12 -3.14 5.56 -11.74
N LYS A 13 -3.84 5.87 -12.84
CA LYS A 13 -4.53 4.84 -13.65
C LYS A 13 -3.55 3.78 -14.16
N LYS A 14 -2.36 4.19 -14.60
CA LYS A 14 -1.32 3.27 -15.06
C LYS A 14 -0.81 2.37 -13.93
N ALA A 15 -0.61 2.93 -12.74
CA ALA A 15 -0.20 2.18 -11.56
C ALA A 15 -1.27 1.15 -11.15
N LEU A 16 -2.54 1.54 -11.11
CA LEU A 16 -3.67 0.65 -10.79
C LEU A 16 -3.79 -0.50 -11.79
N LYS A 17 -3.73 -0.21 -13.10
CA LYS A 17 -3.73 -1.24 -14.13
C LYS A 17 -2.58 -2.23 -13.92
N LYS A 18 -1.37 -1.72 -13.65
CA LYS A 18 -0.21 -2.58 -13.47
C LYS A 18 -0.29 -3.42 -12.20
N HIS A 19 -0.88 -2.88 -11.14
CA HIS A 19 -1.16 -3.61 -9.91
C HIS A 19 -2.14 -4.75 -10.17
N ALA A 20 -3.27 -4.49 -10.83
CA ALA A 20 -4.23 -5.54 -11.18
C ALA A 20 -3.60 -6.65 -12.03
N GLU A 21 -2.79 -6.31 -13.03
CA GLU A 21 -2.04 -7.29 -13.85
C GLU A 21 -1.07 -8.15 -13.02
N VAL A 22 -0.41 -7.55 -12.02
CA VAL A 22 0.60 -8.25 -11.21
C VAL A 22 -0.05 -9.13 -10.16
N VAL A 23 -1.06 -8.62 -9.46
CA VAL A 23 -1.69 -9.32 -8.33
C VAL A 23 -2.75 -10.32 -8.80
N GLY A 24 -3.37 -10.09 -9.97
CA GLY A 24 -4.27 -11.03 -10.62
C GLY A 24 -3.58 -12.13 -11.42
N ALA A 25 -2.24 -12.15 -11.48
CA ALA A 25 -1.50 -13.20 -12.17
C ALA A 25 -1.55 -14.52 -11.38
N PRO A 26 -1.61 -15.69 -12.05
CA PRO A 26 -1.79 -17.00 -11.40
C PRO A 26 -0.65 -17.39 -10.44
N ALA A 27 0.56 -16.85 -10.66
CA ALA A 27 1.68 -16.99 -9.74
C ALA A 27 2.48 -15.67 -9.70
N VAL A 28 2.40 -14.96 -8.57
CA VAL A 28 3.15 -13.73 -8.32
C VAL A 28 3.93 -13.86 -7.02
N SER A 29 5.22 -13.50 -7.05
CA SER A 29 6.01 -13.45 -5.82
C SER A 29 5.54 -12.30 -4.93
N LEU A 30 5.54 -12.52 -3.61
CA LEU A 30 5.16 -11.51 -2.62
C LEU A 30 5.87 -10.17 -2.86
N LYS A 31 7.18 -10.21 -3.12
CA LYS A 31 8.00 -9.03 -3.41
C LYS A 31 7.53 -8.26 -4.65
N LYS A 32 7.06 -8.97 -5.68
CA LYS A 32 6.54 -8.35 -6.92
C LYS A 32 5.18 -7.69 -6.67
N SER A 33 4.31 -8.35 -5.92
CA SER A 33 3.03 -7.79 -5.46
C SER A 33 3.25 -6.52 -4.62
N GLN A 34 4.08 -6.60 -3.58
CA GLN A 34 4.43 -5.47 -2.70
C GLN A 34 4.99 -4.27 -3.48
N ARG A 35 5.89 -4.51 -4.46
CA ARG A 35 6.41 -3.45 -5.34
C ARG A 35 5.32 -2.80 -6.19
N ALA A 36 4.35 -3.57 -6.66
CA ALA A 36 3.23 -3.03 -7.42
C ALA A 36 2.32 -2.19 -6.51
N SER A 37 2.06 -2.63 -5.28
CA SER A 37 1.25 -1.91 -4.30
C SER A 37 1.92 -0.59 -3.88
N ALA A 38 3.24 -0.61 -3.63
CA ALA A 38 4.01 0.60 -3.32
C ALA A 38 3.95 1.66 -4.44
N LYS A 39 3.91 1.22 -5.70
CA LYS A 39 3.74 2.13 -6.85
C LYS A 39 2.34 2.76 -6.91
N VAL A 40 1.30 2.03 -6.53
CA VAL A 40 -0.07 2.57 -6.44
C VAL A 40 -0.14 3.62 -5.33
N ALA A 41 0.40 3.32 -4.14
CA ALA A 41 0.45 4.26 -3.03
C ALA A 41 1.14 5.58 -3.42
N ALA A 42 2.36 5.49 -3.97
CA ALA A 42 3.09 6.68 -4.40
C ALA A 42 2.36 7.52 -5.47
N ALA A 43 1.66 6.86 -6.41
CA ALA A 43 0.89 7.56 -7.43
C ALA A 43 -0.40 8.19 -6.86
N ALA A 44 -1.02 7.56 -5.86
CA ALA A 44 -2.18 8.08 -5.15
C ALA A 44 -1.79 9.33 -4.33
N ASP A 45 -0.66 9.28 -3.63
CA ASP A 45 -0.11 10.42 -2.88
C ASP A 45 0.19 11.61 -3.81
N ALA A 46 0.81 11.34 -4.96
CA ALA A 46 1.11 12.38 -5.95
C ALA A 46 -0.17 13.04 -6.51
N TYR A 47 -1.22 12.25 -6.74
CA TYR A 47 -2.52 12.77 -7.16
C TYR A 47 -3.18 13.60 -6.05
N ALA A 48 -3.21 13.07 -4.82
CA ALA A 48 -3.76 13.78 -3.67
C ALA A 48 -3.05 15.11 -3.43
N ALA A 49 -1.71 15.14 -3.51
CA ALA A 49 -0.92 16.36 -3.40
C ALA A 49 -1.25 17.37 -4.52
N ALA A 50 -1.44 16.90 -5.76
CA ALA A 50 -1.82 17.77 -6.88
C ALA A 50 -3.23 18.36 -6.72
N VAL A 51 -4.18 17.59 -6.19
CA VAL A 51 -5.55 18.04 -5.89
C VAL A 51 -5.54 19.04 -4.74
N LEU A 52 -4.84 18.72 -3.64
CA LEU A 52 -4.69 19.60 -2.47
C LEU A 52 -4.08 20.95 -2.87
N ALA A 53 -2.96 20.92 -3.61
CA ALA A 53 -2.27 22.13 -4.05
C ALA A 53 -3.14 23.03 -4.96
N LYS A 54 -4.13 22.45 -5.66
CA LYS A 54 -4.98 23.20 -6.58
C LYS A 54 -6.29 23.68 -5.95
N SER A 55 -6.89 22.87 -5.09
CA SER A 55 -8.27 23.04 -4.63
C SER A 55 -8.40 23.27 -3.13
N GLY A 56 -7.33 23.04 -2.36
CA GLY A 56 -7.39 23.01 -0.89
C GLY A 56 -8.16 21.80 -0.34
N MET A 57 -8.71 20.92 -1.21
CA MET A 57 -9.39 19.71 -0.76
C MET A 57 -8.40 18.72 -0.16
N SER A 58 -8.78 18.15 0.97
CA SER A 58 -8.02 17.09 1.64
C SER A 58 -7.87 15.84 0.76
N ASN A 59 -6.99 14.92 1.17
CA ASN A 59 -6.68 13.70 0.42
C ASN A 59 -7.98 12.90 0.09
N PRO A 60 -8.28 12.64 -1.20
CA PRO A 60 -9.49 11.93 -1.61
C PRO A 60 -9.49 10.43 -1.29
N PHE A 61 -8.38 9.88 -0.77
CA PHE A 61 -8.24 8.45 -0.41
C PHE A 61 -8.33 8.20 1.10
N THR A 62 -8.88 9.14 1.87
CA THR A 62 -8.95 9.14 3.35
C THR A 62 -9.93 8.13 3.96
N GLY A 63 -10.65 7.35 3.15
CA GLY A 63 -11.52 6.27 3.61
C GLY A 63 -10.82 4.91 3.82
N MET A 64 -9.50 4.83 3.62
CA MET A 64 -8.73 3.66 4.05
C MET A 64 -8.38 3.86 5.52
N GLU A 65 -9.09 3.17 6.42
CA GLU A 65 -8.83 3.22 7.85
C GLU A 65 -7.34 2.99 8.14
N THR A 66 -6.68 4.04 8.63
CA THR A 66 -5.35 3.90 9.20
C THR A 66 -5.50 3.26 10.57
N LEU A 67 -4.76 2.17 10.80
CA LEU A 67 -4.68 1.60 12.14
C LEU A 67 -4.08 2.65 13.09
N GLU A 68 -4.65 2.76 14.29
CA GLU A 68 -4.06 3.54 15.38
C GLU A 68 -2.60 3.12 15.58
N ASP A 69 -1.71 4.07 15.90
CA ASP A 69 -0.28 3.83 16.05
C ASP A 69 0.04 2.71 17.06
N SER A 70 -0.80 2.58 18.09
CA SER A 70 -0.73 1.50 19.09
C SER A 70 -0.94 0.11 18.47
N THR A 71 -1.88 -0.01 17.54
CA THR A 71 -2.17 -1.25 16.82
C THR A 71 -1.05 -1.58 15.84
N ILE A 72 -0.51 -0.58 15.14
CA ILE A 72 0.66 -0.77 14.26
C ILE A 72 1.87 -1.27 15.05
N ALA A 73 2.14 -0.67 16.22
CA ALA A 73 3.24 -1.08 17.10
C ALA A 73 3.07 -2.53 17.60
N SER A 74 1.84 -2.90 17.97
CA SER A 74 1.52 -4.27 18.42
C SER A 74 1.75 -5.30 17.31
N LEU A 75 1.25 -5.04 16.10
CA LEU A 75 1.45 -5.92 14.93
C LEU A 75 2.93 -6.03 14.52
N ALA A 76 3.70 -4.95 14.64
CA ALA A 76 5.13 -4.98 14.39
C ALA A 76 5.87 -5.86 15.41
N ALA A 77 5.51 -5.76 16.69
CA ALA A 77 6.07 -6.60 17.76
C ALA A 77 5.74 -8.09 17.54
N GLU A 78 4.50 -8.42 17.18
CA GLU A 78 4.08 -9.79 16.85
C GLU A 78 4.85 -10.35 15.66
N ARG A 79 4.99 -9.58 14.58
CA ARG A 79 5.80 -9.97 13.41
C ARG A 79 7.25 -10.26 13.81
N ASP A 80 7.83 -9.42 14.65
CA ASP A 80 9.23 -9.59 15.06
C ASP A 80 9.42 -10.73 16.07
N ALA A 81 8.41 -11.04 16.88
CA ALA A 81 8.35 -12.27 17.67
C ALA A 81 8.28 -13.53 16.78
N LEU A 82 7.44 -13.51 15.73
CA LEU A 82 7.35 -14.61 14.76
C LEU A 82 8.66 -14.82 13.98
N LYS A 83 9.36 -13.75 13.61
CA LYS A 83 10.69 -13.87 12.98
C LYS A 83 11.69 -14.58 13.90
N LYS A 84 11.58 -14.37 15.21
CA LYS A 84 12.45 -15.00 16.22
C LYS A 84 12.06 -16.45 16.50
N SER A 85 10.78 -16.81 16.40
CA SER A 85 10.28 -18.16 16.70
C SER A 85 10.31 -19.14 15.52
N ARG A 86 10.43 -18.66 14.27
CA ARG A 86 10.47 -19.52 13.07
C ARG A 86 11.75 -20.34 12.86
N THR A 87 12.60 -20.50 13.88
CA THR A 87 13.74 -21.44 13.87
C THR A 87 13.56 -22.62 14.84
N GLY A 88 12.40 -22.81 15.47
CA GLY A 88 12.14 -23.93 16.40
C GLY A 88 10.93 -24.80 15.99
N PRO A 89 10.88 -26.08 16.43
CA PRO A 89 9.70 -26.94 16.25
C PRO A 89 8.46 -26.31 16.90
N ILE A 90 7.30 -26.48 16.28
CA ILE A 90 6.02 -26.07 16.86
C ILE A 90 5.63 -27.14 17.87
N ASP A 91 5.66 -26.81 19.17
CA ASP A 91 5.09 -27.66 20.20
C ASP A 91 3.56 -27.61 20.10
N ILE A 92 2.98 -28.75 19.72
CA ILE A 92 1.55 -28.99 19.75
C ILE A 92 1.25 -29.47 21.16
N ALA A 93 0.70 -28.61 22.01
CA ALA A 93 0.22 -29.03 23.33
C ALA A 93 -0.86 -30.10 23.15
N SER A 94 -0.64 -31.26 23.79
CA SER A 94 -1.57 -32.41 23.84
C SER A 94 -2.71 -32.15 24.81
#